data_AF-A0A9E4KNB9-F1
#
_entry.id   AF-A0A9E4KNB9-F1
#
_cell.length_a   1.000
_cell.length_b   1.000
_cell.length_c   1.000
_cell.angle_alpha   90.00
_cell.angle_beta   90.00
_cell.angle_gamma   90.00
#
_symmetry.space_group_name_H-M   'P 1'
#
loop_
_entity.id
_entity.type
_entity.pdbx_description
1 polymer ?
#
loop_
_entity_poly.entity_id
_entity_poly.type
_entity_poly.pdbx_seq_one_letter_code
_entity_poly.pdbx_strand_id
1 'polypeptide(L)'
;AGPSGHAVGEALGEALGGLDIAALRVMPAETLYAKIAEASWNPEGRIVYIDGHAFPAGMSALVEAGEHNRVPILLGSNADEGTTLFPALPEVDEDAFRANIAETWGDLAPAVLEAYAGDLAAGTRTAAQQML
;
A
#
# COMPACT_ATOMS: atom_id res chain seq x y z
N ALA A 1 -7.25 -9.41 -6.42
CA ALA A 1 -7.07 -9.47 -4.95
C ALA A 1 -5.63 -9.86 -4.67
N GLY A 2 -4.96 -9.18 -3.73
CA GLY A 2 -3.57 -9.49 -3.37
C GLY A 2 -3.42 -10.76 -2.52
N PRO A 3 -2.17 -11.14 -2.14
CA PRO A 3 -1.91 -12.27 -1.24
C PRO A 3 -2.59 -12.08 0.12
N SER A 4 -2.91 -13.20 0.77
CA SER A 4 -3.48 -13.21 2.12
C SER A 4 -2.44 -12.83 3.17
N GLY A 5 -2.88 -12.39 4.35
CA GLY A 5 -1.98 -12.12 5.48
C GLY A 5 -1.20 -13.36 5.92
N HIS A 6 -1.77 -14.55 5.74
CA HIS A 6 -1.07 -15.81 5.96
C HIS A 6 0.12 -15.99 4.99
N ALA A 7 -0.11 -15.82 3.69
CA ALA A 7 0.94 -15.95 2.67
C ALA A 7 2.06 -14.92 2.87
N VAL A 8 1.71 -13.67 3.23
CA VAL A 8 2.71 -12.63 3.54
C VAL A 8 3.50 -12.99 4.81
N GLY A 9 2.84 -13.57 5.82
CA GLY A 9 3.52 -14.06 7.03
C GLY A 9 4.44 -15.25 6.79
N GLU A 10 4.06 -16.19 5.92
CA GLU A 10 4.92 -17.30 5.51
C GLU A 10 6.15 -16.79 4.75
N ALA A 11 5.95 -15.88 3.79
CA ALA A 11 7.03 -15.28 3.04
C ALA A 11 8.01 -14.49 3.93
N LEU A 12 7.52 -13.85 5.01
CA LEU A 12 8.40 -13.29 6.04
C LEU A 12 9.24 -14.38 6.72
N GLY A 13 8.63 -15.48 7.14
CA GLY A 13 9.36 -16.60 7.75
C GLY A 13 10.47 -17.13 6.86
N GLU A 14 10.18 -17.30 5.57
CA GLU A 14 11.17 -17.68 4.55
C GLU A 14 12.29 -16.65 4.40
N ALA A 15 11.96 -15.36 4.29
CA ALA A 15 12.95 -14.28 4.22
C ALA A 15 13.87 -14.21 5.44
N LEU A 16 13.40 -14.70 6.60
CA LEU A 16 14.18 -14.76 7.84
C LEU A 16 14.91 -16.11 8.03
N GLY A 17 14.98 -16.95 7.01
CA GLY A 17 15.71 -18.22 7.01
C GLY A 17 14.84 -19.44 7.33
N GLY A 18 13.57 -19.43 6.92
CA GLY A 18 12.63 -20.54 7.13
C GLY A 18 12.12 -20.63 8.57
N LEU A 19 12.01 -19.49 9.25
CA LEU A 19 11.51 -19.44 10.63
C LEU A 19 9.99 -19.58 10.67
N ASP A 20 9.50 -20.45 11.55
CA ASP A 20 8.08 -20.58 11.83
C ASP A 20 7.61 -19.58 12.91
N ILE A 21 6.29 -19.50 13.12
CA ILE A 21 5.70 -18.58 14.11
C ILE A 21 6.13 -18.88 15.55
N ALA A 22 6.50 -20.12 15.88
CA ALA A 22 6.95 -20.48 17.22
C ALA A 22 8.36 -19.90 17.48
N ALA A 23 9.27 -20.05 16.51
CA ALA A 23 10.60 -19.45 16.54
C ALA A 23 10.54 -17.92 16.58
N LEU A 24 9.64 -17.31 15.80
CA LEU A 24 9.45 -15.85 15.81
C LEU A 24 8.94 -15.34 17.18
N ARG A 25 8.02 -16.06 17.84
CA ARG A 25 7.43 -15.64 19.12
C ARG A 25 8.39 -15.65 20.30
N VAL A 26 9.44 -16.47 20.27
CA VAL A 26 10.45 -16.53 21.33
C VAL A 26 11.66 -15.64 21.07
N MET A 27 11.72 -15.02 19.88
CA MET A 27 12.80 -14.10 19.51
C MET A 27 12.63 -12.77 20.24
N PRO A 28 13.72 -12.18 20.77
CA PRO A 28 13.68 -10.81 21.27
C PRO A 28 13.23 -9.85 20.16
N ALA A 29 12.37 -8.89 20.50
CA ALA A 29 11.76 -7.99 19.51
C ALA A 29 12.81 -7.20 18.71
N GLU A 30 13.88 -6.74 19.37
CA GLU A 30 14.99 -6.02 18.74
C GLU A 30 15.74 -6.89 17.73
N THR A 31 15.90 -8.19 18.03
CA THR A 31 16.51 -9.14 17.10
C THR A 31 15.62 -9.39 15.89
N LEU A 32 14.31 -9.55 16.09
CA LEU A 32 13.36 -9.71 15.00
C LEU A 32 13.36 -8.47 14.09
N TYR A 33 13.33 -7.28 14.68
CA TYR A 33 13.34 -6.03 13.93
C TYR A 33 14.63 -5.87 13.10
N ALA A 34 15.80 -6.14 13.70
CA ALA A 34 17.08 -6.10 12.98
C ALA A 34 17.10 -7.07 11.79
N LYS A 35 16.60 -8.30 11.97
CA LYS A 35 16.53 -9.31 10.91
C LYS A 35 15.59 -8.90 9.77
N ILE A 36 14.43 -8.32 10.08
CA ILE A 36 13.49 -7.80 9.08
C ILE A 36 14.18 -6.71 8.25
N ALA A 37 14.91 -5.80 8.90
CA ALA A 37 15.64 -4.73 8.22
C ALA A 37 16.80 -5.28 7.35
N GLU A 38 17.59 -6.22 7.86
CA GLU A 38 18.67 -6.89 7.10
C GLU A 38 18.13 -7.64 5.88
N ALA A 39 16.98 -8.29 6.00
CA ALA A 39 16.30 -8.96 4.89
C ALA A 39 15.69 -8.00 3.87
N SER A 40 15.71 -6.68 4.13
CA SER A 40 15.01 -5.67 3.34
C SER A 40 13.53 -6.05 3.09
N TRP A 41 12.91 -6.68 4.09
CA TRP A 41 11.56 -7.21 3.94
C TRP A 41 10.54 -6.09 3.77
N ASN A 42 9.74 -6.17 2.71
CA ASN A 42 8.67 -5.25 2.41
C ASN A 42 7.39 -6.04 2.08
N PRO A 43 6.30 -5.88 2.86
CA PRO A 43 5.03 -6.57 2.61
C PRO A 43 4.24 -5.99 1.42
N GLU A 44 4.91 -5.48 0.38
CA GLU A 44 4.32 -4.79 -0.76
C GLU A 44 3.40 -3.62 -0.36
N GLY A 45 3.76 -2.90 0.71
CA GLY A 45 2.93 -1.81 1.25
C GLY A 45 1.62 -2.26 1.92
N ARG A 46 1.37 -3.56 2.08
CA ARG A 46 0.16 -4.08 2.75
C ARG A 46 0.34 -4.11 4.25
N ILE A 47 -0.43 -3.28 4.95
CA ILE A 47 -0.39 -3.16 6.42
C ILE A 47 -1.71 -3.52 7.10
N VAL A 48 -2.80 -3.71 6.35
CA VAL A 48 -4.14 -4.06 6.87
C VAL A 48 -4.75 -5.20 6.05
N TYR A 49 -5.38 -6.17 6.73
CA TYR A 49 -6.06 -7.31 6.14
C TYR A 49 -7.50 -7.41 6.69
N ILE A 50 -8.44 -7.89 5.85
CA ILE A 50 -9.79 -8.24 6.29
C ILE A 50 -9.70 -9.57 7.04
N ASP A 51 -9.70 -9.50 8.37
CA ASP A 51 -9.50 -10.64 9.28
C ASP A 51 -10.83 -11.22 9.80
N GLY A 52 -11.96 -10.57 9.51
CA GLY A 52 -13.27 -10.99 10.02
C GLY A 52 -13.48 -10.69 11.50
N HIS A 53 -12.54 -10.00 12.15
CA HIS A 53 -12.57 -9.70 13.59
C HIS A 53 -12.39 -8.20 13.86
N ALA A 54 -11.18 -7.66 13.68
CA ALA A 54 -10.94 -6.22 13.80
C ALA A 54 -11.40 -5.46 12.55
N PHE A 55 -11.20 -6.06 11.37
CA PHE A 55 -11.66 -5.56 10.07
C PHE A 55 -12.60 -6.60 9.44
N PRO A 56 -13.92 -6.49 9.68
CA PRO A 56 -14.89 -7.46 9.17
C PRO A 56 -15.11 -7.36 7.65
N ALA A 57 -14.86 -6.19 7.06
CA ALA A 57 -14.98 -5.93 5.63
C ALA A 57 -14.07 -4.77 5.19
N GLY A 58 -14.08 -4.45 3.89
CA GLY A 58 -13.36 -3.29 3.35
C GLY A 58 -13.93 -1.97 3.87
N MET A 59 -13.06 -1.01 4.18
CA MET A 59 -13.44 0.26 4.81
C MET A 59 -14.51 1.04 4.01
N SER A 60 -14.39 1.11 2.68
CA SER A 60 -15.38 1.80 1.84
C SER A 60 -16.78 1.20 2.00
N ALA A 61 -16.89 -0.14 2.01
CA ALA A 61 -18.16 -0.82 2.20
C ALA A 61 -18.74 -0.56 3.61
N LEU A 62 -17.91 -0.55 4.65
CA LEU A 62 -18.36 -0.25 6.02
C LEU A 62 -18.84 1.21 6.15
N VAL A 63 -18.14 2.15 5.52
CA VAL A 63 -18.55 3.57 5.51
C VAL A 63 -19.85 3.76 4.74
N GLU A 64 -19.97 3.18 3.54
CA GLU A 64 -21.19 3.21 2.72
C GLU A 64 -22.40 2.58 3.42
N ALA A 65 -22.20 1.48 4.13
CA ALA A 65 -23.23 0.82 4.92
C ALA A 65 -23.59 1.57 6.22
N GLY A 66 -22.82 2.60 6.60
CA GLY A 66 -23.00 3.29 7.88
C GLY A 66 -22.56 2.48 9.09
N GLU A 67 -21.76 1.43 8.88
CA GLU A 67 -21.20 0.52 9.90
C GLU A 67 -19.92 1.11 10.53
N HIS A 68 -19.99 2.38 10.91
CA HIS A 68 -18.94 3.09 11.63
C HIS A 68 -19.57 3.88 12.77
N ASN A 69 -18.77 4.19 13.79
CA ASN A 69 -19.25 4.98 14.92
C ASN A 69 -19.72 6.37 14.44
N ARG A 70 -20.95 6.75 14.81
CA ARG A 70 -21.54 8.04 14.46
C ARG A 70 -21.07 9.13 15.41
N VAL A 71 -19.87 9.65 15.17
CA VAL A 71 -19.26 10.75 15.93
C VAL A 71 -19.00 11.94 15.02
N PRO A 72 -18.98 13.18 15.54
CA PRO A 72 -18.56 14.34 14.75
C PRO A 72 -17.13 14.15 14.23
N ILE A 73 -16.91 14.42 12.95
CA ILE A 73 -15.60 14.35 12.29
C ILE A 73 -15.27 15.69 11.64
N LEU A 74 -13.98 16.02 11.64
CA LEU A 74 -13.40 17.10 10.84
C LEU A 74 -12.39 16.44 9.89
N LEU A 75 -12.61 16.57 8.59
CA LEU A 75 -11.78 15.96 7.55
C LEU A 75 -11.13 17.05 6.71
N GLY A 76 -9.93 16.76 6.20
CA GLY A 76 -9.18 17.61 5.28
C GLY A 76 -8.02 16.85 4.65
N SER A 77 -7.42 17.44 3.63
CA SER A 77 -6.23 16.95 2.94
C SER A 77 -5.24 18.10 2.71
N ASN A 78 -3.98 17.76 2.43
CA ASN A 78 -3.01 18.72 1.94
C ASN A 78 -3.13 18.83 0.41
N ALA A 79 -2.80 20.00 -0.16
CA ALA A 79 -2.91 20.22 -1.60
C ALA A 79 -1.98 19.31 -2.42
N ASP A 80 -0.81 18.96 -1.88
CA ASP A 80 0.24 18.19 -2.55
C ASP A 80 0.72 17.02 -1.65
N GLU A 81 -0.21 16.17 -1.20
CA GLU A 81 0.05 15.11 -0.21
C GLU A 81 1.17 14.14 -0.66
N GLY A 82 1.10 13.64 -1.90
CA GLY A 82 2.10 12.71 -2.44
C GLY A 82 3.51 13.30 -2.56
N THR A 83 3.67 14.62 -2.66
CA THR A 83 5.02 15.24 -2.67
C THR A 83 5.74 15.09 -1.33
N THR A 84 4.98 15.10 -0.23
CA THR A 84 5.49 15.00 1.14
C THR A 84 5.59 13.55 1.61
N LEU A 85 4.61 12.72 1.27
CA LEU A 85 4.61 11.30 1.68
C LEU A 85 5.57 10.45 0.84
N PHE A 86 5.76 10.81 -0.43
CA PHE A 86 6.59 10.04 -1.36
C PHE A 86 7.68 10.91 -2.03
N PRO A 87 8.55 11.57 -1.24
CA PRO A 87 9.58 12.47 -1.78
C PRO A 87 10.71 11.71 -2.51
N ALA A 88 10.78 10.39 -2.35
CA ALA A 88 11.78 9.53 -2.98
C ALA A 88 11.16 8.61 -4.06
N LEU A 89 9.92 8.88 -4.50
CA LEU A 89 9.32 8.11 -5.58
C LEU A 89 10.22 8.21 -6.83
N PRO A 90 10.64 7.08 -7.42
CA PRO A 90 11.51 7.11 -8.58
C PRO A 90 10.75 7.61 -9.82
N GLU A 91 11.48 8.23 -10.74
CA GLU A 91 11.01 8.38 -12.12
C GLU A 91 11.05 7.01 -12.79
N VAL A 92 10.01 6.67 -13.53
CA VAL A 92 9.95 5.42 -14.31
C VAL A 92 9.72 5.74 -15.78
N ASP A 93 9.94 4.77 -16.65
CA ASP A 93 9.62 4.92 -18.06
C ASP A 93 8.10 5.09 -18.26
N GLU A 94 7.68 5.94 -19.19
CA GLU A 94 6.26 6.24 -19.40
C GLU A 94 5.43 4.98 -19.73
N ASP A 95 5.99 4.05 -20.50
CA ASP A 95 5.34 2.77 -20.81
C ASP A 95 5.12 1.93 -19.54
N ALA A 96 6.09 1.91 -18.63
CA ALA A 96 5.99 1.21 -17.34
C ALA A 96 4.95 1.89 -16.44
N PHE A 97 4.93 3.23 -16.42
CA PHE A 97 3.91 4.00 -15.71
C PHE A 97 2.50 3.67 -16.23
N ARG A 98 2.28 3.74 -17.55
CA ARG A 98 0.99 3.43 -18.17
C ARG A 98 0.55 1.98 -17.93
N ALA A 99 1.50 1.04 -17.96
CA ALA A 99 1.23 -0.36 -17.63
C ALA A 99 0.78 -0.51 -16.17
N ASN A 100 1.44 0.17 -15.23
CA ASN A 100 1.04 0.16 -13.82
C ASN A 100 -0.34 0.81 -13.61
N ILE A 101 -0.64 1.91 -14.30
CA ILE A 101 -1.98 2.53 -14.25
C ILE A 101 -3.04 1.58 -14.82
N ALA A 102 -2.76 0.88 -15.92
CA ALA A 102 -3.66 -0.13 -16.48
C ALA A 102 -3.90 -1.31 -15.53
N GLU A 103 -2.85 -1.80 -14.86
CA GLU A 103 -2.97 -2.86 -13.85
C GLU A 103 -3.79 -2.41 -12.63
N THR A 104 -3.58 -1.18 -12.17
CA THR A 104 -4.18 -0.65 -10.94
C THR A 104 -5.65 -0.26 -11.14
N TRP A 105 -5.95 0.41 -12.26
CA TRP A 105 -7.24 1.06 -12.50
C TRP A 105 -8.09 0.35 -13.57
N GLY A 106 -7.54 -0.64 -14.28
CA GLY A 106 -8.25 -1.42 -15.29
C GLY A 106 -8.94 -0.53 -16.32
N ASP A 107 -10.26 -0.68 -16.46
CA ASP A 107 -11.07 0.09 -17.41
C ASP A 107 -11.07 1.62 -17.14
N LEU A 108 -10.71 2.05 -15.93
CA LEU A 108 -10.61 3.47 -15.57
C LEU A 108 -9.26 4.09 -15.99
N ALA A 109 -8.28 3.28 -16.38
CA ALA A 109 -6.94 3.75 -16.70
C ALA A 109 -6.89 4.89 -17.75
N PRO A 110 -7.67 4.85 -18.86
CA PRO A 110 -7.70 5.97 -19.81
C PRO A 110 -8.18 7.27 -19.17
N ALA A 111 -9.19 7.22 -18.31
CA ALA A 111 -9.73 8.40 -17.63
C ALA A 111 -8.74 8.97 -16.60
N VAL A 112 -8.03 8.10 -15.89
CA VAL A 112 -6.96 8.50 -14.96
C VAL A 112 -5.82 9.18 -15.71
N LEU A 113 -5.35 8.59 -16.81
CA LEU A 113 -4.27 9.17 -17.62
C LEU A 113 -4.65 10.53 -18.22
N GLU A 114 -5.91 10.69 -18.63
CA GLU A 114 -6.43 11.97 -19.12
C GLU A 114 -6.49 13.03 -18.01
N ALA A 115 -7.01 12.67 -16.83
CA ALA A 115 -7.11 13.59 -15.69
C ALA A 115 -5.76 14.16 -15.24
N TYR A 116 -4.69 13.38 -15.39
CA TYR A 116 -3.32 13.72 -15.00
C TYR A 116 -2.38 13.98 -16.18
N ALA A 117 -2.91 14.24 -17.38
CA ALA A 117 -2.09 14.43 -18.58
C ALA A 117 -1.10 15.61 -18.45
N GLY A 118 -1.50 16.68 -17.74
CA GLY A 118 -0.64 17.83 -17.46
C GLY A 118 0.56 17.46 -16.56
N ASP A 119 0.32 16.71 -15.49
CA ASP A 119 1.36 16.25 -14.58
C ASP A 119 2.26 15.21 -15.23
N LEU A 120 1.70 14.33 -16.05
CA LEU A 120 2.46 13.34 -16.81
C LEU A 120 3.41 14.00 -17.81
N ALA A 121 3.01 15.11 -18.42
CA ALA A 121 3.89 15.91 -19.28
C ALA A 121 5.07 16.53 -18.50
N ALA A 122 4.93 16.74 -17.18
CA ALA A 122 6.02 17.19 -16.31
C ALA A 122 6.90 16.02 -15.81
N GLY A 123 6.35 14.80 -15.76
CA GLY A 123 7.08 13.57 -15.44
C GLY A 123 6.17 12.50 -14.83
N THR A 124 6.51 11.23 -15.00
CA THR A 124 5.81 10.08 -14.40
C THR A 124 5.83 10.13 -12.88
N ARG A 125 6.92 10.60 -12.28
CA ARG A 125 7.00 10.82 -10.83
C ARG A 125 6.02 11.88 -10.37
N THR A 126 5.97 13.02 -11.07
CA THR A 126 5.07 14.12 -10.75
C THR A 126 3.62 13.67 -10.85
N ALA A 127 3.26 12.98 -11.94
CA ALA A 127 1.93 12.40 -12.10
C ALA A 127 1.59 11.43 -10.96
N ALA A 128 2.48 10.50 -10.63
CA ALA A 128 2.27 9.57 -9.54
C ALA A 128 2.08 10.26 -8.18
N GLN A 129 2.83 11.34 -7.90
CA GLN A 129 2.70 12.10 -6.67
C GLN A 129 1.39 12.88 -6.58
N GLN A 130 0.80 13.29 -7.71
CA GLN A 130 -0.49 14.00 -7.74
C GLN A 130 -1.70 13.05 -7.72
N MET A 131 -1.48 11.76 -7.99
CA MET A 131 -2.50 10.70 -7.88
C MET A 131 -2.70 10.19 -6.45
N LEU A 132 -1.82 10.57 -5.50
CA LEU A 132 -1.78 10.11 -4.12
C LEU A 132 -2.30 11.18 -3.16
#